data_AF-A0A7X9SFD9-F1
#
_entry.id   AF-A0A7X9SFD9-F1
#
_cell.length_a   1.000
_cell.length_b   1.000
_cell.length_c   1.000
_cell.angle_alpha   90.00
_cell.angle_beta   90.00
_cell.angle_gamma   90.00
#
_symmetry.space_group_name_H-M   'P 1'
#
loop_
_entity.id
_entity.type
_entity.pdbx_description
1 polymer ?
#
loop_
_entity_poly.entity_id
_entity_poly.type
_entity_poly.pdbx_seq_one_letter_code
_entity_poly.pdbx_strand_id
1 'polypeptide(L)'
;VWKPDLSLLFAGEDNHREMLRIFVDESRKELSRLHDALHGNDRQALRDILHKNLPLWETVNLDYPMETLHEIVTTDPDKWQEKQLKEIYRIEQAASKLVIHVEKMQEEAHEKNNTDN
;
A
#
# COMPACT_ATOMS: atom_id res chain seq x y z
N VAL A 1 9.44 1.82 15.74
CA VAL A 1 9.51 2.30 14.34
C VAL A 1 9.00 1.17 13.47
N TRP A 2 7.94 1.38 12.70
CA TRP A 2 7.43 0.40 11.74
C TRP A 2 8.41 0.26 10.56
N LYS A 3 8.59 -0.95 10.04
CA LYS A 3 9.43 -1.23 8.87
C LYS A 3 8.74 -2.26 7.96
N PRO A 4 8.54 -1.94 6.67
CA PRO A 4 7.96 -2.88 5.73
C PRO A 4 8.96 -3.98 5.34
N ASP A 5 8.44 -5.15 4.99
CA ASP A 5 9.23 -6.25 4.41
C ASP A 5 9.20 -6.17 2.88
N LEU A 6 10.29 -5.66 2.29
CA LEU A 6 10.42 -5.53 0.84
C LEU A 6 11.26 -6.67 0.25
N SER A 7 11.64 -7.68 1.03
CA SER A 7 12.52 -8.76 0.56
C SER A 7 11.91 -9.52 -0.62
N LEU A 8 10.58 -9.65 -0.68
CA LEU A 8 9.91 -10.30 -1.81
C LEU A 8 10.02 -9.49 -3.11
N LEU A 9 10.06 -8.15 -3.05
CA LEU A 9 10.19 -7.31 -4.25
C LEU A 9 11.54 -7.51 -4.96
N PHE A 10 12.54 -8.02 -4.24
CA PHE A 10 13.90 -8.21 -4.73
C PHE A 10 14.22 -9.68 -5.05
N ALA A 11 13.29 -10.60 -4.78
CA ALA A 11 13.54 -12.02 -4.91
C ALA A 11 13.77 -12.42 -6.38
N GLY A 12 15.02 -12.71 -6.74
CA GLY A 12 15.40 -13.13 -8.10
C GLY A 12 15.61 -11.98 -9.09
N GLU A 13 15.64 -10.74 -8.61
CA GLU A 13 15.78 -9.54 -9.45
C GLU A 13 17.13 -8.85 -9.19
N ASP A 14 17.92 -8.62 -10.25
CA ASP A 14 19.21 -7.92 -10.12
C ASP A 14 19.04 -6.40 -10.03
N ASN A 15 17.92 -5.87 -10.55
CA ASN A 15 17.65 -4.43 -10.61
C ASN A 15 16.65 -3.99 -9.54
N HIS A 16 17.10 -3.95 -8.28
CA HIS A 16 16.30 -3.51 -7.15
C HIS A 16 15.74 -2.09 -7.32
N ARG A 17 16.45 -1.19 -8.00
CA ARG A 17 16.00 0.19 -8.23
C ARG A 17 14.75 0.23 -9.11
N GLU A 18 14.78 -0.52 -10.21
CA GLU A 18 13.63 -0.64 -11.11
C GLU A 18 12.43 -1.29 -10.42
N MET A 19 12.66 -2.34 -9.62
CA MET A 19 11.60 -3.00 -8.84
C MET A 19 10.91 -2.04 -7.88
N LEU A 20 11.67 -1.22 -7.15
CA LEU A 20 11.09 -0.19 -6.28
C LEU A 20 10.29 0.85 -7.09
N ARG A 21 10.75 1.23 -8.28
CA ARG A 21 10.06 2.23 -9.12
C ARG A 21 8.71 1.70 -9.58
N ILE A 22 8.69 0.47 -10.12
CA ILE A 22 7.46 -0.21 -10.53
C ILE A 22 6.50 -0.32 -9.34
N PHE A 23 7.01 -0.73 -8.17
CA PHE A 23 6.20 -0.81 -6.96
C PHE A 23 5.54 0.53 -6.61
N VAL A 24 6.30 1.63 -6.62
CA VAL A 24 5.79 2.98 -6.31
C VAL A 24 4.75 3.42 -7.35
N ASP A 25 5.06 3.28 -8.64
CA ASP A 25 4.17 3.71 -9.72
C ASP A 25 2.83 2.96 -9.69
N GLU A 26 2.85 1.65 -9.50
CA GLU A 26 1.63 0.84 -9.40
C GLU A 26 0.87 1.12 -8.09
N SER A 27 1.58 1.26 -6.97
CA SER A 27 0.93 1.57 -5.68
C SER A 27 0.27 2.95 -5.69
N ARG A 28 0.86 3.96 -6.35
CA ARG A 28 0.25 5.29 -6.50
C ARG A 28 -1.05 5.25 -7.31
N LYS A 29 -1.09 4.46 -8.39
CA LYS A 29 -2.31 4.27 -9.18
C LYS A 29 -3.41 3.61 -8.35
N GLU A 30 -3.07 2.56 -7.59
CA GLU A 30 -4.04 1.87 -6.73
C GLU A 30 -4.52 2.78 -5.57
N LEU A 31 -3.63 3.59 -4.98
CA LEU A 31 -3.99 4.59 -3.98
C LEU A 31 -4.94 5.66 -4.55
N SER A 32 -4.69 6.16 -5.76
CA SER A 32 -5.60 7.10 -6.42
C SER A 32 -6.99 6.50 -6.60
N ARG A 33 -7.06 5.23 -7.04
CA ARG A 33 -8.35 4.52 -7.18
C ARG A 33 -9.05 4.32 -5.85
N LEU A 34 -8.30 4.01 -4.78
CA LEU A 34 -8.84 3.85 -3.43
C LEU A 34 -9.41 5.18 -2.91
N HIS A 35 -8.68 6.26 -3.14
CA HIS A 35 -9.09 7.62 -2.80
C HIS A 35 -10.37 8.03 -3.53
N ASP A 36 -10.42 7.83 -4.85
CA ASP A 36 -11.59 8.15 -5.67
C ASP A 36 -12.82 7.34 -5.24
N ALA A 37 -12.63 6.04 -4.94
CA ALA A 37 -13.69 5.18 -4.45
C ALA A 37 -14.18 5.58 -3.05
N LEU A 38 -13.29 6.04 -2.16
CA LEU A 38 -13.66 6.60 -0.85
C LEU A 38 -14.48 7.87 -1.02
N HIS A 39 -14.05 8.77 -1.91
CA HIS A 39 -14.74 10.03 -2.19
C HIS A 39 -16.12 9.81 -2.82
N GLY A 40 -16.22 8.88 -3.76
CA GLY A 40 -17.47 8.49 -4.41
C GLY A 40 -18.36 7.56 -3.57
N ASN A 41 -17.87 7.10 -2.42
CA ASN A 41 -18.51 6.06 -1.58
C ASN A 41 -18.87 4.79 -2.40
N ASP A 42 -18.01 4.44 -3.37
CA ASP A 42 -18.14 3.24 -4.19
C ASP A 42 -17.63 2.02 -3.43
N ARG A 43 -18.53 1.42 -2.65
CA ARG A 43 -18.18 0.33 -1.73
C ARG A 43 -17.72 -0.93 -2.44
N GLN A 44 -18.20 -1.19 -3.67
CA GLN A 44 -17.76 -2.34 -4.43
C GLN A 44 -16.32 -2.12 -4.93
N ALA A 45 -16.03 -0.96 -5.49
CA ALA A 45 -14.66 -0.62 -5.89
C ALA A 45 -13.68 -0.65 -4.70
N LEU A 46 -14.10 -0.14 -3.53
CA LEU A 46 -13.32 -0.24 -2.30
C LEU A 46 -13.01 -1.70 -1.94
N ARG A 47 -14.02 -2.58 -1.94
CA ARG A 47 -13.83 -4.00 -1.64
C ARG A 47 -12.86 -4.66 -2.62
N ASP A 48 -13.01 -4.38 -3.91
CA ASP A 48 -12.17 -5.00 -4.95
C ASP A 48 -10.70 -4.58 -4.80
N ILE A 49 -10.46 -3.29 -4.51
CA ILE A 49 -9.10 -2.76 -4.28
C ILE A 49 -8.49 -3.37 -3.01
N LEU A 50 -9.24 -3.41 -1.91
CA LEU A 50 -8.75 -3.99 -0.65
C LEU A 50 -8.44 -5.48 -0.82
N HIS A 51 -9.33 -6.25 -1.45
CA HIS A 51 -9.13 -7.68 -1.68
C HIS A 51 -7.94 -7.95 -2.61
N LYS A 52 -7.78 -7.16 -3.69
CA LYS A 52 -6.66 -7.28 -4.62
C LYS A 52 -5.31 -7.02 -3.94
N ASN A 53 -5.24 -6.00 -3.09
CA ASN A 53 -3.98 -5.57 -2.46
C ASN A 53 -3.67 -6.28 -1.13
N LEU A 54 -4.64 -7.00 -0.54
CA LEU A 54 -4.48 -7.71 0.72
C LEU A 54 -3.22 -8.61 0.77
N PRO A 55 -2.97 -9.51 -0.20
CA PRO A 55 -1.79 -10.39 -0.14
C PRO A 55 -0.46 -9.61 -0.16
N LEU A 56 -0.42 -8.51 -0.90
CA LEU A 56 0.74 -7.63 -0.94
C LEU A 56 0.94 -6.94 0.41
N TRP A 57 -0.11 -6.39 0.99
CA TRP A 57 -0.06 -5.69 2.28
C TRP A 57 0.29 -6.61 3.46
N GLU A 58 -0.14 -7.87 3.42
CA GLU A 58 0.32 -8.90 4.36
C GLU A 58 1.82 -9.15 4.21
N THR A 59 2.27 -9.36 2.97
CA THR A 59 3.67 -9.66 2.66
C THR A 59 4.59 -8.53 3.11
N VAL A 60 4.25 -7.28 2.76
CA VAL A 60 5.09 -6.13 3.07
C VAL A 60 4.94 -5.63 4.51
N ASN A 61 4.17 -6.33 5.34
CA ASN A 61 3.89 -5.96 6.72
C ASN A 61 3.39 -4.51 6.81
N LEU A 62 2.24 -4.21 6.19
CA LEU A 62 1.63 -2.87 6.21
C LEU A 62 1.49 -2.33 7.64
N ASP A 63 1.61 -1.01 7.84
CA ASP A 63 1.46 -0.35 9.15
C ASP A 63 -0.01 -0.28 9.61
N TYR A 64 -0.68 -1.43 9.64
CA TYR A 64 -2.09 -1.55 9.94
C TYR A 64 -2.37 -2.94 10.56
N PRO A 65 -3.34 -3.09 11.48
CA PRO A 65 -3.69 -4.40 12.03
C PRO A 65 -4.29 -5.34 10.97
N MET A 66 -3.60 -6.43 10.64
CA MET A 66 -4.05 -7.38 9.60
C MET A 66 -5.40 -8.02 9.94
N GLU A 67 -5.66 -8.35 11.21
CA GLU A 67 -6.96 -8.91 11.63
C GLU A 67 -8.13 -7.99 11.27
N THR A 68 -7.99 -6.68 11.51
CA THR A 68 -9.01 -5.69 11.16
C THR A 68 -9.18 -5.56 9.65
N LEU A 69 -8.06 -5.61 8.90
CA LEU A 69 -8.10 -5.55 7.44
C LEU A 69 -8.87 -6.76 6.86
N HIS A 70 -8.62 -7.97 7.37
CA HIS A 70 -9.37 -9.17 6.97
C HIS A 70 -10.85 -9.06 7.32
N GLU A 71 -11.18 -8.57 8.51
CA GLU A 71 -12.58 -8.36 8.91
C GLU A 71 -13.30 -7.44 7.92
N ILE A 72 -12.66 -6.34 7.51
CA ILE A 72 -13.24 -5.39 6.54
C ILE A 72 -13.43 -6.06 5.18
N VAL A 73 -12.40 -6.73 4.65
CA VAL A 73 -12.43 -7.37 3.32
C VAL A 73 -13.48 -8.49 3.23
N THR A 74 -13.69 -9.22 4.33
CA THR A 74 -14.66 -10.32 4.41
C THR A 74 -16.08 -9.83 4.69
N THR A 75 -16.23 -8.65 5.30
CA THR A 75 -17.53 -8.03 5.53
C THR A 75 -18.16 -7.61 4.20
N ASP A 76 -19.44 -7.89 4.06
CA ASP A 76 -20.25 -7.44 2.92
C ASP A 76 -20.24 -5.90 2.82
N PRO A 77 -19.85 -5.31 1.66
CA PRO A 77 -19.75 -3.88 1.49
C PRO A 77 -21.09 -3.16 1.69
N ASP A 78 -22.21 -3.83 1.44
CA ASP A 78 -23.54 -3.26 1.70
C ASP A 78 -23.80 -3.05 3.20
N LYS A 79 -23.12 -3.82 4.05
CA LYS A 79 -23.22 -3.73 5.52
C LYS A 79 -22.22 -2.77 6.13
N TRP A 80 -21.29 -2.21 5.35
CA TRP A 80 -20.34 -1.24 5.87
C TRP A 80 -21.05 0.01 6.37
N GLN A 81 -20.69 0.39 7.59
CA GLN A 81 -21.12 1.62 8.24
C GLN A 81 -19.94 2.60 8.27
N GLU A 82 -20.17 3.76 8.85
CA GLU A 82 -19.15 4.80 9.01
C GLU A 82 -17.88 4.28 9.70
N LYS A 83 -18.00 3.32 10.62
CA LYS A 83 -16.86 2.68 11.27
C LYS A 83 -15.94 1.98 10.25
N GLN A 84 -16.49 1.16 9.36
CA GLN A 84 -15.70 0.47 8.34
C GLN A 84 -15.09 1.46 7.36
N LEU A 85 -15.83 2.49 6.94
CA LEU A 85 -15.29 3.52 6.05
C LEU A 85 -14.11 4.28 6.69
N LYS A 86 -14.20 4.60 8.00
CA LYS A 86 -13.08 5.18 8.76
C LYS A 86 -11.87 4.28 8.80
N GLU A 87 -12.07 2.97 8.96
CA GLU A 87 -10.96 2.01 8.94
C GLU A 87 -10.35 1.87 7.53
N ILE A 88 -11.17 1.88 6.47
CA ILE A 88 -10.68 1.90 5.08
C ILE A 88 -9.84 3.15 4.80
N TYR A 89 -10.24 4.31 5.33
CA TYR A 89 -9.43 5.53 5.27
C TYR A 89 -8.09 5.40 6.03
N ARG A 90 -8.05 4.63 7.12
CA ARG A 90 -6.78 4.35 7.83
C ARG A 90 -5.89 3.38 7.05
N ILE A 91 -6.48 2.43 6.33
CA ILE A 91 -5.77 1.54 5.41
C ILE A 91 -5.13 2.33 4.26
N GLU A 92 -5.88 3.27 3.66
CA GLU A 92 -5.35 4.21 2.65
C GLU A 92 -4.15 4.98 3.18
N GLN A 93 -4.22 5.53 4.40
CA GLN A 93 -3.10 6.24 5.03
C GLN A 93 -1.89 5.34 5.27
N ALA A 94 -2.09 4.11 5.73
CA ALA A 94 -1.00 3.15 5.94
C ALA A 94 -0.32 2.79 4.61
N ALA A 95 -1.11 2.57 3.55
CA ALA A 95 -0.59 2.28 2.22
C ALA A 95 0.14 3.51 1.62
N SER A 96 -0.38 4.72 1.82
CA SER A 96 0.31 5.96 1.44
C SER A 96 1.65 6.12 2.16
N LYS A 97 1.68 5.84 3.48
CA LYS A 97 2.92 5.84 4.27
C LYS A 97 3.94 4.83 3.75
N LEU A 98 3.50 3.65 3.31
CA LEU A 98 4.36 2.65 2.68
C LEU A 98 4.99 3.18 1.40
N VAL A 99 4.20 3.77 0.51
CA VAL A 99 4.70 4.34 -0.75
C VAL A 99 5.72 5.45 -0.50
N ILE A 100 5.41 6.38 0.40
CA ILE A 100 6.33 7.47 0.78
C ILE A 100 7.63 6.92 1.38
N HIS A 101 7.56 5.84 2.16
CA HIS A 101 8.75 5.20 2.72
C HIS A 101 9.66 4.65 1.62
N VAL A 102 9.09 3.94 0.64
CA VAL A 102 9.84 3.37 -0.48
C VAL A 102 10.44 4.47 -1.37
N GLU A 103 9.71 5.55 -1.61
CA GLU A 103 10.22 6.72 -2.36
C GLU A 103 11.45 7.33 -1.71
N LYS A 104 11.41 7.55 -0.40
CA LYS A 104 12.57 8.07 0.35
C LYS A 104 13.76 7.14 0.29
N MET A 105 13.53 5.82 0.35
CA MET A 105 14.61 4.83 0.19
C MET A 105 15.28 4.94 -1.19
N GLN A 106 14.52 5.25 -2.25
CA GLN A 106 15.10 5.50 -3.58
C GLN A 106 15.93 6.78 -3.60
N GLU A 107 15.39 7.89 -3.09
CA GLU A 107 16.07 9.19 -3.04
C GLU A 107 17.41 9.10 -2.31
N GLU A 108 17.42 8.50 -1.11
CA GLU A 108 18.65 8.30 -0.32
C GLU A 108 19.67 7.40 -1.04
N ALA A 109 19.21 6.40 -1.79
CA ALA A 109 20.08 5.57 -2.61
C ALA A 109 20.62 6.33 -3.84
N HIS A 110 19.89 7.30 -4.38
CA HIS A 110 20.37 8.17 -5.46
C HIS A 110 21.40 9.19 -4.97
N GLU A 111 21.18 9.84 -3.82
CA GLU A 111 22.10 10.84 -3.27
C GLU A 111 23.46 10.25 -2.89
N LYS A 112 23.50 9.06 -2.26
CA LYS A 112 24.76 8.38 -1.92
C LYS A 112 25.63 8.07 -3.14
N ASN A 113 25.02 7.74 -4.28
CA ASN A 113 25.77 7.47 -5.51
C ASN A 113 26.33 8.76 -6.18
N ASN A 114 25.85 9.95 -5.81
CA ASN A 114 26.30 11.22 -6.38
C ASN A 114 27.38 11.93 -5.53
N THR A 115 27.53 11.57 -4.25
CA THR A 115 28.55 12.17 -3.35
C THR A 115 29.87 11.41 -3.34
N ASP A 116 29.89 10.19 -3.90
CA ASP A 116 31.08 9.33 -4.02
C ASP A 116 31.81 9.49 -5.38
N ASN A 117 31.52 10.55 -6.15
CA ASN A 117 32.13 10.84 -7.45
C ASN A 117 32.85 12.20 -7.50
#